data_AF-A0AAV5SZ74-F1
#
_entry.id   AF-A0AAV5SZ74-F1
#
_cell.length_a   1.000
_cell.length_b   1.000
_cell.length_c   1.000
_cell.angle_alpha   90.00
_cell.angle_beta   90.00
_cell.angle_gamma   90.00
#
_symmetry.space_group_name_H-M   'P 1'
#
loop_
_entity.id
_entity.type
_entity.pdbx_description
1 polymer ?
#
loop_
_entity_poly.entity_id
_entity_poly.type
_entity_poly.pdbx_seq_one_letter_code
_entity_poly.pdbx_strand_id
1 'polypeptide(L)'
;KAIPPSPLHSTPIMIGTGVAVNFATEHFHPPTPVAIPINGFGHGHRIRIVGVPAPNAHRFWVNLNTANDTAFHFNPRFDERCVVRNNTRHKAWQHEERFADQFPFNHGHIFTLEFIAIGGHVDIFYNGRLFTRFQERDDPHNIRFVEVAGDVHVHSIHVSSA
;
A
#
# COMPACT_ATOMS: atom_id res chain seq x y z
N LYS A 1 -30.93 22.38 8.52
CA LYS A 1 -29.73 23.21 8.22
C LYS A 1 -28.53 22.37 8.65
N ALA A 2 -27.84 21.73 7.71
CA ALA A 2 -26.76 20.79 8.02
C ALA A 2 -25.47 21.55 8.35
N ILE A 3 -24.75 21.11 9.38
CA ILE A 3 -23.44 21.61 9.79
C ILE A 3 -22.39 20.92 8.91
N PRO A 4 -21.46 21.63 8.25
CA PRO A 4 -20.41 20.98 7.47
C PRO A 4 -19.38 20.33 8.43
N PRO A 5 -18.75 19.20 8.06
CA PRO A 5 -17.69 18.62 8.86
C PRO A 5 -16.44 19.51 8.81
N SER A 6 -15.88 19.79 9.98
CA SER A 6 -14.61 20.53 10.13
C SER A 6 -13.45 19.71 9.57
N PRO A 7 -12.49 20.31 8.84
CA PRO A 7 -11.26 19.62 8.48
C PRO A 7 -10.40 19.45 9.73
N LEU A 8 -10.10 18.20 10.11
CA LEU A 8 -9.04 17.88 11.06
C LEU A 8 -7.69 18.20 10.40
N HIS A 9 -7.22 19.43 10.58
CA HIS A 9 -5.83 19.76 10.31
C HIS A 9 -4.97 19.21 11.45
N SER A 10 -4.36 18.04 11.24
CA SER A 10 -3.28 17.54 12.08
C SER A 10 -2.05 18.42 11.81
N THR A 11 -1.81 19.42 12.66
CA THR A 11 -0.55 20.16 12.66
C THR A 11 0.58 19.26 13.18
N PRO A 12 1.71 19.13 12.48
CA PRO A 12 2.84 18.37 12.99
C PRO A 12 3.40 19.02 14.25
N ILE A 13 3.62 18.22 15.30
CA ILE A 13 4.33 18.67 16.51
C ILE A 13 5.82 18.67 16.19
N MET A 14 6.43 19.85 16.18
CA MET A 14 7.87 20.02 16.00
C MET A 14 8.56 19.85 17.36
N ILE A 15 9.28 18.75 17.57
CA ILE A 15 10.16 18.56 18.73
C ILE A 15 11.59 18.43 18.23
N GLY A 16 12.45 19.39 18.59
CA GLY A 16 13.87 19.36 18.24
C GLY A 16 14.13 19.52 16.74
N THR A 17 15.39 19.62 16.35
CA THR A 17 15.83 19.94 14.99
C THR A 17 15.31 18.94 13.94
N GLY A 18 14.13 19.23 13.39
CA GLY A 18 13.79 19.01 11.98
C GLY A 18 13.52 17.58 11.53
N VAL A 19 12.62 16.84 12.19
CA VAL A 19 11.81 15.81 11.52
C VAL A 19 10.40 15.85 12.12
N ALA A 20 9.40 16.22 11.30
CA ALA A 20 8.00 16.10 11.71
C ALA A 20 7.63 14.62 11.77
N VAL A 21 7.37 14.10 12.98
CA VAL A 21 6.78 12.77 13.17
C VAL A 21 5.27 12.93 13.17
N ASN A 22 4.59 12.33 12.18
CA ASN A 22 3.14 12.37 12.08
C ASN A 22 2.57 11.15 12.83
N PHE A 23 1.78 11.38 13.88
CA PHE A 23 1.10 10.33 14.65
C PHE A 23 -0.18 9.83 13.99
N ALA A 24 -0.60 10.44 12.87
CA ALA A 24 -1.76 9.98 12.13
C ALA A 24 -1.45 8.60 11.52
N THR A 25 -2.08 7.57 12.08
CA THR A 25 -2.04 6.21 11.51
C THR A 25 -2.89 6.11 10.25
N GLU A 26 -3.84 7.02 10.02
CA GLU A 26 -4.69 7.10 8.83
C GLU A 26 -4.53 8.43 8.08
N HIS A 27 -4.36 8.36 6.77
CA HIS A 27 -4.33 9.51 5.87
C HIS A 27 -5.52 9.43 4.91
N PHE A 28 -6.30 10.50 4.80
CA PHE A 28 -7.46 10.60 3.91
C PHE A 28 -7.17 11.46 2.70
N HIS A 29 -7.64 11.02 1.53
CA HIS A 29 -7.47 11.66 0.23
C HIS A 29 -6.05 12.17 -0.07
N PRO A 30 -4.98 11.38 0.20
CA PRO A 30 -3.64 11.80 -0.19
C PRO A 30 -3.54 11.88 -1.73
N PRO A 31 -2.78 12.84 -2.28
CA PRO A 31 -2.53 12.89 -3.71
C PRO A 31 -1.72 11.65 -4.15
N THR A 32 -2.02 11.11 -5.34
CA THR A 32 -1.24 10.03 -5.96
C THR A 32 -0.08 10.64 -6.77
N PRO A 33 1.19 10.19 -6.61
CA PRO A 33 1.63 9.06 -5.79
C PRO A 33 1.63 9.37 -4.29
N VAL A 34 1.12 8.41 -3.52
CA VAL A 34 1.16 8.43 -2.05
C VAL A 34 2.49 7.83 -1.61
N ALA A 35 3.18 8.47 -0.65
CA ALA A 35 4.35 7.91 0.01
C ALA A 35 4.25 8.18 1.52
N ILE A 36 4.13 7.13 2.32
CA ILE A 36 4.00 7.22 3.78
C ILE A 36 5.20 6.53 4.43
N PRO A 37 6.00 7.25 5.23
CA PRO A 37 7.06 6.64 6.03
C PRO A 37 6.51 5.62 7.02
N ILE A 38 7.15 4.45 7.11
CA ILE A 38 6.85 3.39 8.07
C ILE A 38 8.17 2.86 8.66
N ASN A 39 8.13 2.23 9.84
CA ASN A 39 9.34 1.70 10.48
C ASN A 39 9.30 0.17 10.49
N GLY A 40 9.62 -0.42 9.34
CA GLY A 40 9.49 -1.85 9.10
C GLY A 40 8.05 -2.30 8.84
N PHE A 41 7.90 -3.57 8.46
CA PHE A 41 6.62 -4.22 8.24
C PHE A 41 6.67 -5.69 8.68
N GLY A 42 7.05 -5.92 9.93
CA GLY A 42 7.20 -7.27 10.52
C GLY A 42 5.88 -7.86 11.03
N HIS A 43 5.94 -9.05 11.64
CA HIS A 43 4.77 -9.76 12.17
C HIS A 43 3.78 -8.86 12.93
N GLY A 44 2.50 -8.91 12.57
CA GLY A 44 1.41 -8.14 13.18
C GLY A 44 1.19 -6.75 12.58
N HIS A 45 2.09 -6.25 11.74
CA HIS A 45 1.86 -4.99 11.02
C HIS A 45 0.79 -5.17 9.95
N ARG A 46 -0.01 -4.11 9.74
CA ARG A 46 -1.07 -4.05 8.75
C ARG A 46 -1.10 -2.71 8.03
N ILE A 47 -1.26 -2.76 6.71
CA ILE A 47 -1.56 -1.61 5.87
C ILE A 47 -2.93 -1.85 5.24
N ARG A 48 -3.88 -0.95 5.45
CA ARG A 48 -5.21 -0.96 4.82
C ARG A 48 -5.34 0.22 3.88
N ILE A 49 -5.75 -0.02 2.65
CA ILE A 49 -5.95 1.00 1.61
C ILE A 49 -7.38 0.90 1.10
N VAL A 50 -8.11 2.01 1.15
CA VAL A 50 -9.37 2.17 0.44
C VAL A 50 -9.09 2.98 -0.82
N GLY A 51 -9.38 2.42 -1.99
CA GLY A 51 -9.05 3.04 -3.26
C GLY A 51 -10.11 2.82 -4.32
N VAL A 52 -9.99 3.59 -5.40
CA VAL A 52 -10.82 3.50 -6.60
C VAL A 52 -9.90 3.55 -7.82
N PRO A 53 -9.83 2.50 -8.65
CA PRO A 53 -9.09 2.56 -9.90
C PRO A 53 -9.69 3.61 -10.82
N ALA A 54 -8.86 4.35 -11.54
CA ALA A 54 -9.34 5.34 -12.49
C ALA A 54 -10.24 4.70 -13.57
N PRO A 55 -11.16 5.48 -14.20
CA PRO A 55 -12.08 4.98 -15.23
C PRO A 55 -11.42 4.23 -16.40
N ASN A 56 -10.17 4.59 -16.74
CA ASN A 56 -9.38 3.96 -17.81
C ASN A 56 -8.04 3.44 -17.28
N ALA A 57 -8.02 2.93 -16.04
CA ALA A 57 -6.80 2.46 -15.40
C ALA A 57 -6.12 1.38 -16.25
N HIS A 58 -4.83 1.52 -16.54
CA HIS A 58 -4.03 0.43 -17.08
C HIS A 58 -3.44 -0.37 -15.92
N ARG A 59 -2.77 0.33 -15.00
CA ARG A 59 -2.04 -0.30 -13.90
C ARG A 59 -1.97 0.65 -12.71
N PHE A 60 -2.04 0.08 -11.52
CA PHE A 60 -1.58 0.76 -10.31
C PHE A 60 -0.76 -0.21 -9.48
N TRP A 61 -0.01 0.30 -8.51
CA TRP A 61 0.76 -0.56 -7.63
C TRP A 61 0.83 -0.04 -6.21
N VAL A 62 1.11 -0.97 -5.31
CA VAL A 62 1.51 -0.72 -3.93
C VAL A 62 2.90 -1.29 -3.76
N ASN A 63 3.84 -0.46 -3.31
CA ASN A 63 5.21 -0.87 -3.00
C ASN A 63 5.47 -0.76 -1.51
N LEU A 64 6.07 -1.80 -0.92
CA LEU A 64 6.77 -1.72 0.36
C LEU A 64 8.25 -1.57 0.05
N ASN A 65 8.79 -0.37 0.27
CA ASN A 65 10.13 -0.01 -0.14
C ASN A 65 11.08 0.02 1.05
N THR A 66 12.28 -0.51 0.84
CA THR A 66 13.45 -0.24 1.68
C THR A 66 14.12 1.06 1.22
N ALA A 67 15.27 1.41 1.81
CA ALA A 67 16.06 2.54 1.33
C ALA A 67 16.52 2.38 -0.14
N ASN A 68 16.79 1.14 -0.57
CA ASN A 68 17.47 0.86 -1.82
C ASN A 68 16.66 0.00 -2.80
N ASP A 69 15.60 -0.66 -2.37
CA ASP A 69 14.90 -1.66 -3.20
C ASP A 69 13.43 -1.76 -2.81
N THR A 70 12.62 -2.36 -3.66
CA THR A 70 11.23 -2.71 -3.38
C THR A 70 11.18 -4.12 -2.79
N ALA A 71 10.95 -4.23 -1.48
CA ALA A 71 10.84 -5.53 -0.81
C ALA A 71 9.57 -6.28 -1.22
N PHE A 72 8.51 -5.55 -1.53
CA PHE A 72 7.28 -6.12 -2.06
C PHE A 72 6.57 -5.15 -3.00
N HIS A 73 6.37 -5.57 -4.24
CA HIS A 73 5.58 -4.89 -5.26
C HIS A 73 4.28 -5.66 -5.46
N PHE A 74 3.14 -5.00 -5.33
CA PHE A 74 1.82 -5.53 -5.65
C PHE A 74 1.21 -4.68 -6.77
N ASN A 75 1.00 -5.27 -7.95
CA ASN A 75 0.64 -4.54 -9.15
C ASN A 75 -0.54 -5.15 -9.90
N PRO A 76 -1.76 -4.67 -9.64
CA PRO A 76 -2.90 -4.92 -10.49
C PRO A 76 -2.71 -4.33 -11.89
N ARG A 77 -2.81 -5.20 -12.89
CA ARG A 77 -2.70 -4.88 -14.33
C ARG A 77 -4.03 -5.17 -15.01
N PHE A 78 -4.78 -4.12 -15.36
CA PHE A 78 -6.08 -4.24 -16.01
C PHE A 78 -5.95 -4.72 -17.46
N ASP A 79 -4.88 -4.30 -18.13
CA ASP A 79 -4.53 -4.68 -19.50
C ASP A 79 -4.17 -6.17 -19.62
N GLU A 80 -3.51 -6.74 -18.62
CA GLU A 80 -3.18 -8.17 -18.57
C GLU A 80 -4.20 -9.01 -17.78
N ARG A 81 -5.21 -8.37 -17.17
CA ARG A 81 -6.17 -8.97 -16.22
C ARG A 81 -5.51 -9.89 -15.19
N CYS A 82 -4.41 -9.43 -14.58
CA CYS A 82 -3.73 -10.17 -13.52
C CYS A 82 -3.15 -9.24 -12.47
N VAL A 83 -2.79 -9.80 -11.32
CA VAL A 83 -1.98 -9.12 -10.31
C VAL A 83 -0.59 -9.72 -10.33
N VAL A 84 0.41 -8.88 -10.55
CA VAL A 84 1.82 -9.25 -10.46
C VAL A 84 2.37 -8.89 -9.10
N ARG A 85 3.09 -9.83 -8.48
CA ARG A 85 3.82 -9.63 -7.23
C ARG A 85 5.29 -9.93 -7.44
N ASN A 86 6.16 -9.07 -6.92
CA ASN A 86 7.60 -9.22 -7.10
C ASN A 86 8.37 -8.44 -6.03
N ASN A 87 9.69 -8.49 -6.08
CA ASN A 87 10.61 -7.60 -5.39
C ASN A 87 11.74 -7.14 -6.34
N THR A 88 12.49 -6.13 -5.94
CA THR A 88 13.76 -5.79 -6.58
C THR A 88 14.92 -6.14 -5.68
N ARG A 89 16.06 -6.47 -6.28
CA ARG A 89 17.35 -6.57 -5.59
C ARG A 89 18.39 -5.86 -6.43
N HIS A 90 19.13 -4.92 -5.85
CA HIS A 90 20.04 -4.05 -6.59
C HIS A 90 19.34 -3.34 -7.76
N LYS A 91 18.10 -2.87 -7.52
CA LYS A 91 17.21 -2.23 -8.51
C LYS A 91 16.75 -3.11 -9.67
N ALA A 92 17.07 -4.40 -9.67
CA ALA A 92 16.63 -5.34 -10.70
C ALA A 92 15.43 -6.16 -10.21
N TRP A 93 14.39 -6.24 -11.04
CA TRP A 93 13.23 -7.10 -10.79
C TRP A 93 13.63 -8.57 -10.69
N GLN A 94 13.05 -9.27 -9.73
CA GLN A 94 13.26 -10.70 -9.51
C GLN A 94 12.16 -11.52 -10.22
N HIS A 95 11.95 -12.76 -9.80
CA HIS A 95 10.92 -13.63 -10.38
C HIS A 95 9.49 -13.13 -10.07
N GLU A 96 8.69 -12.90 -11.11
CA GLU A 96 7.29 -12.50 -10.98
C GLU A 96 6.40 -13.64 -10.47
N GLU A 97 5.54 -13.35 -9.49
CA GLU A 97 4.42 -14.20 -9.10
C GLU A 97 3.12 -13.60 -9.65
N ARG A 98 2.49 -14.32 -10.57
CA ARG A 98 1.28 -13.85 -11.26
C ARG A 98 0.04 -14.52 -10.68
N PHE A 99 -0.97 -13.73 -10.33
CA PHE A 99 -2.29 -14.21 -9.93
C PHE A 99 -3.32 -13.77 -10.98
N ALA A 100 -3.76 -14.70 -11.82
CA ALA A 100 -4.63 -14.42 -12.96
C ALA A 100 -6.05 -15.01 -12.81
N ASP A 101 -6.23 -16.03 -11.96
CA ASP A 101 -7.48 -16.81 -11.90
C ASP A 101 -8.70 -15.98 -11.50
N GLN A 102 -8.52 -14.92 -10.72
CA GLN A 102 -9.60 -14.07 -10.22
C GLN A 102 -9.17 -12.60 -10.12
N PHE A 103 -8.99 -11.89 -11.24
CA PHE A 103 -8.69 -10.45 -11.19
C PHE A 103 -9.91 -9.65 -10.70
N PRO A 104 -9.88 -9.08 -9.47
CA PRO A 104 -11.09 -8.60 -8.82
C PRO A 104 -11.35 -7.09 -8.99
N PHE A 105 -10.39 -6.36 -9.58
CA PHE A 105 -10.46 -4.91 -9.70
C PHE A 105 -11.31 -4.48 -10.89
N ASN A 106 -12.15 -3.47 -10.67
CA ASN A 106 -13.01 -2.87 -11.70
C ASN A 106 -12.81 -1.35 -11.70
N HIS A 107 -12.83 -0.75 -12.88
CA HIS A 107 -12.73 0.71 -13.04
C HIS A 107 -13.84 1.43 -12.26
N GLY A 108 -13.48 2.50 -11.56
CA GLY A 108 -14.45 3.32 -10.83
C GLY A 108 -15.09 2.65 -9.60
N HIS A 109 -14.78 1.39 -9.29
CA HIS A 109 -15.33 0.69 -8.13
C HIS A 109 -14.40 0.79 -6.93
N ILE A 110 -14.99 1.03 -5.75
CA ILE A 110 -14.26 1.06 -4.48
C ILE A 110 -13.76 -0.35 -4.16
N PHE A 111 -12.51 -0.43 -3.72
CA PHE A 111 -11.95 -1.61 -3.07
C PHE A 111 -11.35 -1.26 -1.71
N THR A 112 -11.27 -2.26 -0.83
CA THR A 112 -10.37 -2.27 0.32
C THR A 112 -9.30 -3.33 0.07
N LEU A 113 -8.04 -2.90 0.05
CA LEU A 113 -6.89 -3.77 0.06
C LEU A 113 -6.26 -3.76 1.45
N GLU A 114 -5.83 -4.93 1.90
CA GLU A 114 -5.08 -5.03 3.14
C GLU A 114 -3.88 -5.92 2.96
N PHE A 115 -2.77 -5.49 3.53
CA PHE A 115 -1.53 -6.24 3.61
C PHE A 115 -1.29 -6.51 5.08
N ILE A 116 -1.11 -7.78 5.46
CA ILE A 116 -0.88 -8.19 6.84
C ILE A 116 0.38 -9.04 6.89
N ALA A 117 1.38 -8.61 7.64
CA ALA A 117 2.59 -9.37 7.85
C ALA A 117 2.34 -10.50 8.87
N ILE A 118 2.50 -11.74 8.44
CA ILE A 118 2.26 -12.96 9.25
C ILE A 118 3.59 -13.58 9.74
N GLY A 119 4.73 -12.98 9.37
CA GLY A 119 6.06 -13.52 9.63
C GLY A 119 6.46 -14.53 8.55
N GLY A 120 7.36 -14.12 7.66
CA GLY A 120 7.82 -14.90 6.51
C GLY A 120 6.96 -14.72 5.25
N HIS A 121 5.73 -14.21 5.38
CA HIS A 121 4.90 -13.82 4.25
C HIS A 121 3.94 -12.69 4.61
N VAL A 122 3.46 -12.03 3.55
CA VAL A 122 2.39 -11.04 3.61
C VAL A 122 1.11 -11.68 3.08
N ASP A 123 0.06 -11.72 3.92
CA ASP A 123 -1.30 -12.03 3.48
C ASP A 123 -1.92 -10.77 2.87
N ILE A 124 -2.52 -10.92 1.68
CA ILE A 124 -3.21 -9.85 0.97
C ILE A 124 -4.71 -10.16 0.99
N PHE A 125 -5.50 -9.23 1.52
CA PHE A 125 -6.96 -9.31 1.52
C PHE A 125 -7.55 -8.29 0.54
N TYR A 126 -8.57 -8.72 -0.19
CA TYR A 126 -9.40 -7.87 -1.03
C TYR A 126 -10.84 -7.89 -0.51
N ASN A 127 -11.36 -6.73 -0.13
CA ASN A 127 -12.69 -6.55 0.46
C ASN A 127 -12.95 -7.54 1.61
N GLY A 128 -11.97 -7.68 2.51
CA GLY A 128 -12.06 -8.54 3.71
C GLY A 128 -11.91 -10.04 3.47
N ARG A 129 -11.64 -10.48 2.23
CA ARG A 129 -11.38 -11.89 1.91
C ARG A 129 -9.92 -12.12 1.54
N LEU A 130 -9.32 -13.20 2.02
CA LEU A 130 -7.96 -13.57 1.63
C LEU A 130 -7.93 -13.73 0.11
N PHE A 131 -7.09 -12.93 -0.53
CA PHE A 131 -6.96 -12.85 -1.97
C PHE A 131 -5.74 -13.64 -2.44
N THR A 132 -4.57 -13.33 -1.89
CA THR A 132 -3.34 -14.03 -2.23
C THR A 132 -2.26 -13.81 -1.16
N ARG A 133 -1.08 -14.43 -1.31
CA ARG A 133 0.05 -14.34 -0.38
C ARG A 133 1.34 -14.03 -1.11
N PHE A 134 2.25 -13.30 -0.51
CA PHE A 134 3.61 -13.13 -1.04
C PHE A 134 4.62 -13.56 0.00
N GLN A 135 5.49 -14.51 -0.35
CA GLN A 135 6.59 -14.94 0.52
C GLN A 135 7.62 -13.81 0.59
N GLU A 136 8.03 -13.43 1.79
CA GLU A 136 9.04 -12.41 1.99
C GLU A 136 10.38 -12.89 1.41
N ARG A 137 11.04 -12.01 0.65
CA ARG A 137 12.34 -12.30 0.01
C ARG A 137 13.49 -11.45 0.57
N ASP A 138 13.15 -10.49 1.41
CA ASP A 138 14.04 -9.54 2.08
C ASP A 138 13.60 -9.35 3.53
N ASP A 139 14.47 -8.81 4.39
CA ASP A 139 14.14 -8.56 5.80
C ASP A 139 13.07 -7.44 5.93
N PRO A 140 11.87 -7.75 6.48
CA PRO A 140 10.78 -6.79 6.58
C PRO A 140 11.09 -5.58 7.48
N HIS A 141 12.09 -5.67 8.36
CA HIS A 141 12.51 -4.54 9.21
C HIS A 141 13.24 -3.44 8.44
N ASN A 142 13.68 -3.72 7.20
CA ASN A 142 14.34 -2.74 6.35
C ASN A 142 13.36 -1.87 5.54
N ILE A 143 12.06 -2.16 5.59
CA ILE A 143 11.04 -1.37 4.90
C ILE A 143 10.90 0.00 5.60
N ARG A 144 10.88 1.08 4.80
CA ARG A 144 10.90 2.47 5.26
C ARG A 144 9.72 3.31 4.79
N PHE A 145 9.05 2.92 3.71
CA PHE A 145 7.85 3.61 3.26
C PHE A 145 6.96 2.69 2.43
N VAL A 146 5.65 2.93 2.53
CA VAL A 146 4.67 2.41 1.59
C VAL A 146 4.41 3.45 0.52
N GLU A 147 4.42 3.02 -0.74
CA GLU A 147 4.07 3.85 -1.89
C GLU A 147 2.81 3.28 -2.56
N VAL A 148 1.90 4.16 -2.97
CA VAL A 148 0.75 3.83 -3.84
C VAL A 148 0.79 4.75 -5.05
N ALA A 149 0.90 4.19 -6.25
CA ALA A 149 1.06 4.97 -7.47
C ALA A 149 0.40 4.30 -8.69
N GLY A 150 0.40 4.99 -9.82
CA GLY A 150 -0.32 4.62 -11.03
C GLY A 150 -1.79 5.06 -11.03
N ASP A 151 -2.62 4.36 -11.77
CA ASP A 151 -3.99 4.77 -12.12
C ASP A 151 -5.03 4.50 -11.02
N VAL A 152 -4.81 5.07 -9.83
CA VAL A 152 -5.67 4.86 -8.66
C VAL A 152 -5.86 6.14 -7.86
N HIS A 153 -7.10 6.39 -7.45
CA HIS A 153 -7.43 7.36 -6.41
C HIS A 153 -7.41 6.68 -5.05
N VAL A 154 -6.64 7.21 -4.09
CA VAL A 154 -6.59 6.71 -2.72
C VAL A 154 -7.56 7.52 -1.86
N HIS A 155 -8.59 6.84 -1.34
CA HIS A 155 -9.52 7.45 -0.39
C HIS A 155 -8.93 7.48 1.01
N SER A 156 -8.40 6.36 1.50
CA SER A 156 -7.63 6.34 2.74
C SER A 156 -6.54 5.28 2.74
N ILE A 157 -5.52 5.51 3.54
CA ILE A 157 -4.48 4.54 3.85
C ILE A 157 -4.21 4.59 5.35
N HIS A 158 -4.32 3.42 5.99
CA HIS A 158 -4.11 3.23 7.41
C HIS A 158 -2.96 2.26 7.65
N VAL A 159 -1.99 2.66 8.47
CA VAL A 159 -0.85 1.85 8.89
C VAL A 159 -0.96 1.59 10.39
N SER A 160 -0.90 0.33 10.79
CA SER A 160 -0.89 -0.07 12.20
C SER A 160 0.16 -1.14 12.47
N SER A 161 0.79 -1.07 13.64
CA SER A 161 1.54 -2.16 14.26
C SER A 161 0.65 -2.86 15.29
N ALA A 162 0.95 -4.13 15.58
CA ALA A 162 0.37 -4.84 16.71
C ALA A 162 0.87 -4.28 18.05
#